data_AF-A0A0S2S4C3-F1
#
_entry.id   AF-A0A0S2S4C3-F1
#
_cell.length_a   1.000
_cell.length_b   1.000
_cell.length_c   1.000
_cell.angle_alpha   90.00
_cell.angle_beta   90.00
_cell.angle_gamma   90.00
#
_symmetry.space_group_name_H-M   'P 1'
#
loop_
_entity.id
_entity.type
_entity.pdbx_description
1 polymer ?
#
loop_
_entity_poly.entity_id
_entity_poly.type
_entity_poly.pdbx_seq_one_letter_code
_entity_poly.pdbx_strand_id
1 'polypeptide(L)'
;MLEEHLLDQDFKDAILQDAQDAIQFHVEHEENYEHVGNSRIAGYPDLPPTIEWPCNSDGEYYTFIAQINVSELPFSPYEGFPNQVYIRCWSSMRHRRRSYLNFKSPSSFS
;
A
#
# COMPACT_ATOMS: atom_id res chain seq x y z
N MET A 1 -6.71 -15.81 34.38
CA MET A 1 -5.43 -16.51 34.67
C MET A 1 -4.69 -16.63 33.35
N LEU A 2 -4.21 -15.50 32.84
CA LEU A 2 -3.19 -15.40 31.80
C LEU A 2 -2.03 -14.81 32.57
N GLU A 3 -1.11 -15.66 33.01
CA GLU A 3 0.10 -15.18 33.66
C GLU A 3 0.77 -14.21 32.70
N GLU A 4 0.99 -13.00 33.19
CA GLU A 4 1.80 -11.96 32.59
C GLU A 4 3.08 -12.61 32.09
N HIS A 5 3.17 -12.87 30.79
CA HIS A 5 4.39 -13.37 30.18
C HIS A 5 5.45 -12.29 30.41
N LEU A 6 6.25 -12.53 31.43
CA LEU A 6 7.40 -11.76 31.85
C LEU A 6 8.35 -11.67 30.66
N LEU A 7 8.15 -10.66 29.82
CA LEU A 7 9.22 -10.06 29.05
C LEU A 7 10.23 -9.59 30.10
N ASP A 8 11.21 -10.45 30.40
CA ASP A 8 12.31 -10.09 31.26
C ASP A 8 13.07 -8.90 30.65
N GLN A 9 13.85 -8.21 31.47
CA GLN A 9 14.49 -6.97 31.04
C GLN A 9 15.51 -7.23 29.91
N ASP A 10 16.22 -8.36 29.97
CA ASP A 10 17.22 -8.75 28.96
C ASP A 10 16.56 -8.97 27.58
N PHE A 11 15.36 -9.55 27.55
CA PHE A 11 14.60 -9.79 26.33
C PHE A 11 13.99 -8.50 25.76
N LYS A 12 13.54 -7.57 26.63
CA LYS A 12 13.11 -6.24 26.17
C LYS A 12 14.27 -5.46 25.55
N ASP A 13 15.43 -5.49 26.19
CA ASP A 13 16.63 -4.81 25.70
C ASP A 13 17.08 -5.41 24.36
N ALA A 14 17.01 -6.74 24.21
CA ALA A 14 17.27 -7.41 22.93
C ALA A 14 16.29 -6.98 21.82
N ILE A 15 14.99 -6.87 22.10
CA ILE A 15 14.01 -6.38 21.11
C ILE A 15 14.29 -4.91 20.74
N LEU A 16 14.58 -4.08 21.73
CA LEU A 16 14.84 -2.65 21.52
C LEU A 16 16.15 -2.40 20.76
N GLN A 17 17.15 -3.28 20.94
CA GLN A 17 18.40 -3.22 20.19
C GLN A 17 18.19 -3.41 18.68
N ASP A 18 17.25 -4.27 18.29
CA ASP A 18 16.96 -4.57 16.88
C ASP A 18 15.78 -3.76 16.32
N ALA A 19 15.15 -2.92 17.14
CA ALA A 19 14.01 -2.11 16.73
C ALA A 19 14.40 -1.14 15.60
N GLN A 20 13.52 -1.04 14.60
CA GLN A 20 13.66 -0.13 13.48
C GLN A 20 12.52 0.88 13.49
N ASP A 21 12.79 2.10 13.03
CA ASP A 21 11.75 3.11 12.85
C ASP A 21 10.70 2.59 11.85
N ALA A 22 9.44 2.81 12.20
CA ALA A 22 8.30 2.39 11.39
C ALA A 22 7.28 3.53 11.30
N ILE A 23 6.61 3.62 10.15
CA ILE A 23 5.49 4.53 9.93
C ILE A 23 4.21 3.72 10.00
N GLN A 24 3.31 4.12 10.90
CA GLN A 24 1.97 3.58 10.99
C GLN A 24 1.00 4.44 10.17
N PHE A 25 0.35 3.84 9.18
CA PHE A 25 -0.73 4.48 8.45
C PHE A 25 -2.07 4.18 9.12
N HIS A 26 -2.88 5.22 9.32
CA HIS A 26 -4.25 5.10 9.79
C HIS A 26 -5.19 5.37 8.62
N VAL A 27 -6.07 4.41 8.32
CA VAL A 27 -7.14 4.62 7.33
C VAL A 27 -8.25 5.41 8.01
N GLU A 28 -8.49 6.63 7.57
CA GLU A 28 -9.48 7.51 8.18
C GLU A 28 -10.89 7.29 7.63
N HIS A 29 -11.03 7.27 6.30
CA HIS A 29 -12.32 7.22 5.61
C HIS A 29 -12.20 6.50 4.26
N GLU A 30 -13.35 6.19 3.64
CA GLU A 30 -13.40 5.68 2.28
C GLU A 30 -12.99 6.77 1.28
N GLU A 31 -12.13 6.41 0.32
CA GLU A 31 -11.68 7.31 -0.74
C GLU A 31 -12.83 7.74 -1.66
N ASN A 32 -12.90 9.03 -1.98
CA ASN A 32 -13.92 9.62 -2.85
C ASN A 32 -13.41 9.97 -4.25
N TYR A 33 -12.09 9.86 -4.49
CA TYR A 33 -11.43 10.10 -5.78
C TYR A 33 -11.55 11.54 -6.32
N GLU A 34 -11.87 12.52 -5.46
CA GLU A 34 -11.94 13.94 -5.85
C GLU A 34 -10.56 14.54 -6.12
N HIS A 35 -9.51 13.98 -5.50
CA HIS A 35 -8.14 14.47 -5.60
C HIS A 35 -7.18 13.38 -6.07
N VAL A 36 -6.38 13.72 -7.08
CA VAL A 36 -5.24 12.91 -7.52
C VAL A 36 -4.10 13.08 -6.51
N GLY A 37 -3.47 11.97 -6.17
CA GLY A 37 -2.29 11.91 -5.33
C GLY A 37 -2.58 11.64 -3.85
N ASN A 38 -3.80 11.26 -3.48
CA ASN A 38 -4.07 10.78 -2.12
C ASN A 38 -3.37 9.43 -1.87
N SER A 39 -2.87 9.23 -0.65
CA SER A 39 -2.57 7.89 -0.17
C SER A 39 -3.86 7.08 -0.01
N ARG A 40 -3.84 5.81 -0.42
CA ARG A 40 -4.99 4.91 -0.30
C ARG A 40 -4.57 3.45 -0.25
N ILE A 41 -5.45 2.64 0.33
CA ILE A 41 -5.33 1.17 0.37
C ILE A 41 -6.48 0.60 -0.46
N ALA A 42 -6.14 -0.28 -1.40
CA ALA A 42 -7.04 -0.85 -2.42
C ALA A 42 -7.78 0.22 -3.26
N GLY A 43 -8.78 -0.20 -4.02
CA GLY A 43 -9.52 0.67 -4.93
C GLY A 43 -8.80 0.88 -6.27
N TYR A 44 -8.88 2.09 -6.81
CA TYR A 44 -8.23 2.45 -8.07
C TYR A 44 -7.04 3.38 -7.85
N PRO A 45 -5.83 3.05 -8.35
CA PRO A 45 -4.70 3.96 -8.29
C PRO A 45 -4.90 5.14 -9.24
N ASP A 46 -4.13 6.20 -9.00
CA ASP A 46 -4.03 7.28 -9.97
C ASP A 46 -3.15 6.82 -11.14
N LEU A 47 -3.82 6.31 -12.17
CA LEU A 47 -3.21 5.88 -13.42
C LEU A 47 -3.64 6.85 -14.53
N PRO A 48 -2.68 7.53 -15.19
CA PRO A 48 -2.97 8.22 -16.44
C PRO A 48 -3.58 7.26 -17.47
N PRO A 49 -4.52 7.72 -18.32
CA PRO A 49 -5.16 6.87 -19.34
C PRO A 49 -4.19 6.22 -20.33
N THR A 50 -2.97 6.72 -20.43
CA THR A 50 -1.90 6.21 -21.29
C THR A 50 -1.19 4.99 -20.72
N ILE A 51 -1.39 4.65 -19.44
CA ILE A 51 -0.74 3.54 -18.78
C ILE A 51 -1.76 2.41 -18.59
N GLU A 52 -1.49 1.26 -19.21
CA GLU A 52 -2.32 0.08 -19.02
C GLU A 52 -2.14 -0.52 -17.61
N TRP A 53 -3.17 -1.23 -17.16
CA TRP A 53 -3.12 -1.94 -15.90
C TRP A 53 -2.03 -3.02 -15.95
N PRO A 54 -1.14 -3.10 -14.95
CA PRO A 54 0.00 -3.99 -15.03
C PRO A 54 -0.44 -5.45 -14.91
N CYS A 55 0.18 -6.31 -15.72
CA CYS A 55 -0.08 -7.75 -15.76
C CYS A 55 1.21 -8.56 -15.58
N ASN A 56 1.07 -9.82 -15.20
CA ASN A 56 2.17 -10.78 -15.18
C ASN A 56 2.48 -11.30 -16.61
N SER A 57 3.52 -12.11 -16.73
CA SER A 57 3.93 -12.74 -18.00
C SER A 57 2.84 -13.58 -18.66
N ASP A 58 1.86 -14.04 -17.88
CA ASP A 58 0.77 -14.92 -18.30
C ASP A 58 -0.48 -14.10 -18.71
N GLY A 59 -0.39 -12.76 -18.68
CA GLY A 59 -1.47 -11.84 -19.00
C GLY A 59 -2.49 -11.62 -17.86
N GLU A 60 -2.25 -12.18 -16.67
CA GLU A 60 -3.12 -11.94 -15.51
C GLU A 60 -2.82 -10.58 -14.88
N TYR A 61 -3.86 -9.77 -14.70
CA TYR A 61 -3.73 -8.47 -14.05
C TYR A 61 -3.35 -8.58 -12.58
N TYR A 62 -2.43 -7.72 -12.13
CA TYR A 62 -2.14 -7.60 -10.71
C TYR A 62 -3.30 -6.96 -9.97
N THR A 63 -3.44 -7.29 -8.69
CA THR A 63 -4.33 -6.56 -7.80
C THR A 63 -3.61 -5.36 -7.22
N PHE A 64 -4.24 -4.20 -7.30
CA PHE A 64 -3.76 -3.00 -6.64
C PHE A 64 -3.91 -3.13 -5.12
N ILE A 65 -2.83 -2.87 -4.38
CA ILE A 65 -2.79 -2.99 -2.92
C ILE A 65 -2.84 -1.62 -2.25
N ALA A 66 -1.99 -0.69 -2.68
CA ALA A 66 -1.93 0.64 -2.09
C ALA A 66 -1.18 1.63 -2.99
N GLN A 67 -1.51 2.90 -2.83
CA GLN A 67 -0.75 4.04 -3.34
C GLN A 67 -0.38 4.89 -2.13
N ILE A 68 0.90 5.24 -1.99
CA ILE A 68 1.37 6.10 -0.92
C ILE A 68 1.97 7.36 -1.55
N ASN A 69 1.43 8.51 -1.16
CA ASN A 69 2.02 9.79 -1.50
C ASN A 69 3.22 10.05 -0.59
N VAL A 70 4.39 10.13 -1.20
CA VAL A 70 5.64 10.22 -0.43
C VAL A 70 5.76 11.58 0.27
N SER A 71 5.04 12.61 -0.15
CA SER A 71 5.02 13.91 0.54
C SER A 71 4.32 13.87 1.91
N GLU A 72 3.54 12.82 2.19
CA GLU A 72 2.87 12.62 3.49
C GLU A 72 3.79 11.95 4.52
N LEU A 73 4.96 11.45 4.10
CA LEU A 73 5.90 10.81 5.01
C LEU A 73 6.65 11.87 5.84
N PRO A 74 6.97 11.57 7.11
CA PRO A 74 7.68 12.48 8.01
C PRO A 74 9.17 12.67 7.65
N PHE A 75 9.62 12.15 6.50
CA PHE A 75 10.99 12.28 6.02
C PHE A 75 11.00 12.63 4.54
N SER A 76 12.06 13.31 4.09
CA SER A 76 12.28 13.54 2.67
C SER A 76 12.85 12.26 2.04
N PRO A 77 12.20 11.68 1.02
CA PRO A 77 12.84 10.65 0.22
C PRO A 77 14.04 11.32 -0.45
N TYR A 78 15.26 10.87 -0.14
CA TYR A 78 16.55 11.14 -0.82
C TYR A 78 16.67 12.37 -1.75
N GLU A 79 17.74 13.17 -1.60
CA GLU A 79 18.01 14.33 -2.47
C GLU A 79 17.85 14.03 -3.97
N GLY A 80 16.89 14.70 -4.62
CA GLY A 80 16.59 14.53 -6.05
C GLY A 80 15.28 13.79 -6.36
N PHE A 81 14.57 13.29 -5.35
CA PHE A 81 13.21 12.80 -5.57
C PHE A 81 12.27 13.97 -5.95
N PRO A 82 11.40 13.82 -6.97
CA PRO A 82 10.39 14.82 -7.27
C PRO A 82 9.50 15.12 -6.07
N ASN A 83 9.04 16.37 -5.93
CA ASN A 83 8.17 16.80 -4.83
C ASN A 83 6.80 16.09 -4.81
N GLN A 84 6.44 15.36 -5.86
CA GLN A 84 5.19 14.59 -5.97
C GLN A 84 5.51 13.22 -6.58
N VAL A 85 5.82 12.26 -5.72
CA VAL A 85 6.00 10.86 -6.11
C VAL A 85 5.00 9.99 -5.37
N TYR A 86 4.50 8.99 -6.09
CA TYR A 86 3.59 7.99 -5.56
C TYR A 86 4.24 6.61 -5.66
N ILE A 87 4.30 5.90 -4.54
CA ILE A 87 4.67 4.48 -4.53
C ILE A 87 3.38 3.68 -4.72
N ARG A 88 3.34 2.81 -5.74
CA ARG A 88 2.18 1.95 -6.01
C ARG A 88 2.56 0.49 -5.84
N CYS A 89 1.82 -0.20 -4.98
CA CYS A 89 2.05 -1.59 -4.64
C CYS A 89 1.05 -2.49 -5.36
N TRP A 90 1.56 -3.54 -5.98
CA TRP A 90 0.83 -4.48 -6.81
C TRP A 90 1.15 -5.90 -6.35
N SER A 91 0.16 -6.79 -6.37
CA SER A 91 0.35 -8.19 -6.02
C SER A 91 -0.27 -9.12 -7.05
N SER A 92 0.39 -10.24 -7.32
CA SER A 92 -0.17 -11.34 -8.12
C SER A 92 -0.93 -12.28 -7.21
N MET A 93 -2.22 -12.49 -7.50
CA MET A 93 -3.01 -13.50 -6.81
C MET A 93 -2.84 -14.86 -7.48
N ARG A 94 -1.69 -15.51 -7.31
CA ARG A 94 -1.54 -16.91 -7.74
C ARG A 94 -2.21 -17.84 -6.73
N HIS A 95 -3.34 -18.44 -7.12
CA HIS A 95 -3.90 -19.67 -6.55
C HIS A 95 -4.08 -19.72 -5.01
N ARG A 96 -4.88 -18.81 -4.42
CA ARG A 96 -5.65 -19.10 -3.20
C ARG A 96 -7.08 -18.59 -3.37
N ARG A 97 -8.02 -19.52 -3.28
CA ARG A 97 -9.50 -19.40 -3.37
C ARG A 97 -10.05 -18.01 -3.73
N ARG A 98 -10.54 -17.91 -4.98
CA ARG A 98 -11.34 -16.81 -5.55
C ARG A 98 -12.45 -16.36 -4.59
N SER A 99 -12.29 -15.17 -4.02
CA SER A 99 -13.40 -14.30 -3.63
C SER A 99 -13.39 -13.15 -4.63
N TYR A 100 -14.34 -13.15 -5.55
CA TYR A 100 -14.45 -12.12 -6.58
C TYR A 100 -14.82 -10.78 -5.91
N LEU A 101 -13.90 -9.82 -5.86
CA LEU A 101 -14.31 -8.42 -6.02
C LEU A 101 -14.48 -8.21 -7.53
N ASN A 102 -15.69 -7.87 -7.96
CA ASN A 102 -15.99 -7.60 -9.36
C ASN A 102 -15.18 -6.37 -9.82
N PHE A 103 -14.09 -6.61 -10.53
CA PHE A 103 -13.35 -5.57 -11.23
C PHE A 103 -14.12 -5.25 -12.52
N LYS A 104 -14.78 -4.08 -12.57
CA LYS A 104 -15.29 -3.55 -13.84
C LYS A 104 -14.12 -2.86 -14.56
N SER A 105 -13.92 -3.23 -15.82
CA SER A 105 -12.96 -2.55 -16.69
C SER A 105 -13.29 -1.05 -16.82
N PRO A 106 -12.30 -0.16 -16.92
CA PRO A 106 -12.52 1.29 -17.04
C PRO A 106 -13.20 1.72 -18.35
N SER A 107 -13.46 0.80 -19.27
CA SER A 107 -14.07 1.04 -20.58
C SER A 107 -15.56 1.43 -20.54
N SER A 108 -16.09 1.87 -19.39
CA SER A 108 -17.52 2.14 -19.18
C SER A 108 -17.84 3.55 -18.69
N PHE A 109 -16.86 4.45 -18.58
CA PHE A 109 -17.13 5.86 -18.36
C PHE A 109 -17.07 6.58 -19.70
N SER A 110 -18.25 6.83 -20.27
CA SER A 110 -18.52 7.71 -21.42
C SER A 110 -19.37 8.88 -20.95
#